data_AF-A0A968HQA7-F1
#
_entry.id   AF-A0A968HQA7-F1
#
_cell.length_a   1.000
_cell.length_b   1.000
_cell.length_c   1.000
_cell.angle_alpha   90.00
_cell.angle_beta   90.00
_cell.angle_gamma   90.00
#
_symmetry.space_group_name_H-M   'P 1'
#
loop_
_entity.id
_entity.type
_entity.pdbx_description
1 polymer ?
#
loop_
_entity_poly.entity_id
_entity_poly.type
_entity_poly.pdbx_seq_one_letter_code
_entity_poly.pdbx_strand_id
1 'polypeptide(L)' 'MEIELVSADIGGTHARFAIATVQSGRVVGLTEPVTLATADHASLQIAWQAFAAARPALP' A
#
# COMPACT_ATOMS: atom_id res chain seq x y z
N MET A 1 18.87 5.27 9.34
CA MET A 1 17.61 6.00 9.12
C MET A 1 16.55 4.96 8.83
N GLU A 2 15.42 5.06 9.51
CA GLU A 2 14.22 4.26 9.26
C GLU A 2 13.26 5.11 8.42
N ILE A 3 12.67 4.49 7.41
CA ILE A 3 11.65 5.14 6.57
C ILE A 3 10.48 4.18 6.37
N GLU A 4 9.28 4.75 6.28
CA GLU A 4 8.09 4.03 5.85
C GLU A 4 7.79 4.36 4.40
N LEU A 5 7.57 3.33 3.59
CA LEU A 5 7.18 3.43 2.19
C LEU A 5 5.88 2.67 1.99
N VAL A 6 5.05 3.13 1.05
CA VAL A 6 3.97 2.27 0.56
C VAL A 6 4.55 1.35 -0.51
N SER A 7 4.50 0.05 -0.27
CA SER A 7 4.73 -0.98 -1.27
C SER A 7 3.43 -1.30 -1.98
N ALA A 8 3.47 -1.42 -3.31
CA ALA A 8 2.32 -1.74 -4.12
C ALA A 8 2.60 -2.92 -5.06
N ASP A 9 1.68 -3.87 -5.12
CA ASP A 9 1.65 -4.97 -6.09
C ASP A 9 0.42 -4.76 -6.99
N ILE A 10 0.66 -4.46 -8.28
CA ILE A 10 -0.37 -4.00 -9.21
C ILE A 10 -0.59 -5.04 -10.30
N GLY A 11 -1.71 -5.75 -10.21
CA GLY A 11 -2.19 -6.69 -11.22
C GLY A 11 -3.44 -6.17 -11.95
N GLY A 12 -3.90 -6.95 -12.93
CA GLY A 12 -5.11 -6.62 -13.70
C GLY A 12 -6.43 -6.85 -12.95
N THR A 13 -6.44 -7.73 -11.94
CA THR A 13 -7.64 -8.07 -11.14
C THR A 13 -7.59 -7.46 -9.74
N HIS A 14 -6.40 -7.30 -9.18
CA HIS A 14 -6.21 -6.79 -7.83
C HIS A 14 -5.01 -5.84 -7.77
N ALA A 15 -5.15 -4.80 -6.96
CA ALA A 15 -4.06 -3.98 -6.47
C ALA A 15 -3.92 -4.22 -4.95
N ARG A 16 -2.69 -4.43 -4.48
CA ARG A 16 -2.40 -4.63 -3.06
C ARG A 16 -1.46 -3.55 -2.58
N PHE A 17 -1.74 -3.02 -1.39
CA PHE A 17 -0.92 -1.98 -0.76
C PHE A 17 -0.56 -2.39 0.66
N ALA A 18 0.71 -2.20 1.03
CA ALA A 18 1.21 -2.42 2.38
C ALA A 18 2.23 -1.34 2.74
N ILE A 19 2.52 -1.17 4.02
CA ILE A 19 3.62 -0.32 4.49
C ILE A 19 4.85 -1.17 4.68
N ALA A 20 5.92 -0.78 4.01
CA ALA A 20 7.25 -1.33 4.15
C ALA A 20 8.06 -0.45 5.11
N THR A 21 8.54 -1.05 6.19
CA THR A 21 9.55 -0.44 7.06
C THR A 21 10.92 -0.76 6.46
N VAL A 22 11.70 0.27 6.12
CA VAL A 22 13.03 0.11 5.53
C VAL A 22 14.09 0.67 6.47
N GLN A 23 15.08 -0.15 6.79
CA GLN A 23 16.24 0.23 7.59
C GLN A 23 17.52 -0.17 6.85
N SER A 24 18.47 0.77 6.78
CA SER A 24 19.79 0.53 6.16
C SER A 24 19.70 -0.06 4.74
N GLY A 25 18.74 0.44 3.94
CA GLY A 25 18.53 0.02 2.55
C GLY A 25 17.86 -1.35 2.39
N ARG A 26 17.30 -1.93 3.44
CA ARG A 26 16.61 -3.23 3.41
C ARG A 26 15.21 -3.12 3.98
N VAL A 27 14.26 -3.84 3.38
CA VAL A 27 12.93 -4.04 3.95
C VAL A 27 13.08 -4.94 5.18
N VAL A 28 12.70 -4.42 6.34
CA VAL A 28 12.77 -5.14 7.64
C VAL A 28 11.39 -5.51 8.17
N GLY A 29 10.31 -4.96 7.58
CA GLY A 29 8.94 -5.28 7.92
C GLY A 29 7.96 -4.90 6.81
N LEU A 30 6.83 -5.61 6.77
CA LEU A 30 5.67 -5.30 5.94
C LEU A 30 4.41 -5.46 6.79
N THR A 31 3.48 -4.51 6.69
CA THR A 31 2.14 -4.69 7.26
C THR A 31 1.34 -5.71 6.44
N GLU A 32 0.23 -6.20 6.99
CA GLU A 32 -0.74 -6.98 6.21
C GLU A 32 -1.21 -6.14 5.00
N PRO A 33 -1.19 -6.69 3.77
CA PRO A 33 -1.62 -5.96 2.59
C PRO A 33 -3.13 -5.74 2.56
N VAL A 34 -3.53 -4.52 2.25
CA VAL A 34 -4.91 -4.21 1.84
C VAL A 34 -5.07 -4.60 0.38
N THR A 35 -5.96 -5.55 0.11
CA THR A 35 -6.27 -6.02 -1.25
C THR A 35 -7.52 -5.33 -1.77
N LEU A 36 -7.39 -4.68 -2.93
CA LEU A 36 -8.47 -3.94 -3.60
C LEU A 36 -8.72 -4.57 -4.98
N ALA A 37 -9.98 -4.84 -5.33
CA ALA A 37 -10.34 -5.28 -6.66
C ALA A 37 -10.21 -4.11 -7.65
N THR A 38 -9.51 -4.32 -8.76
CA THR A 38 -9.32 -3.27 -9.77
C THR A 38 -10.63 -2.88 -10.46
N ALA A 39 -11.60 -3.80 -10.53
CA ALA A 39 -12.93 -3.54 -11.08
C ALA A 39 -13.70 -2.46 -10.29
N ASP A 40 -13.38 -2.28 -8.99
CA ASP A 40 -14.05 -1.33 -8.11
C ASP A 40 -13.41 0.07 -8.15
N HIS A 41 -12.30 0.23 -8.86
CA HIS A 41 -11.52 1.47 -8.89
C HIS A 41 -11.14 1.85 -10.32
N ALA A 42 -11.69 2.98 -10.81
CA ALA A 42 -11.47 3.43 -12.18
C ALA A 42 -10.00 3.81 -12.52
N SER A 43 -9.12 3.89 -11.52
CA SER A 43 -7.69 4.14 -11.71
C SER A 43 -6.86 3.70 -10.50
N LEU A 44 -5.55 3.57 -10.70
CA LEU A 44 -4.59 3.33 -9.60
C LEU A 44 -4.65 4.44 -8.54
N GLN A 45 -4.86 5.69 -8.95
CA GLN A 45 -4.98 6.82 -8.02
C GLN A 45 -6.18 6.65 -7.07
N ILE A 46 -7.32 6.19 -7.59
CA ILE A 46 -8.52 5.94 -6.78
C ILE A 46 -8.26 4.78 -5.81
N ALA A 47 -7.62 3.70 -6.27
CA ALA A 47 -7.24 2.59 -5.41
C ALA A 47 -6.25 3.03 -4.29
N TRP A 48 -5.27 3.88 -4.61
CA TRP A 48 -4.36 4.48 -3.64
C TRP A 48 -5.10 5.32 -2.59
N GLN A 49 -6.05 6.16 -3.00
CA GLN A 49 -6.85 6.97 -2.09
C GLN A 49 -7.73 6.10 -1.19
N ALA A 50 -8.29 5.02 -1.73
CA ALA A 50 -9.05 4.04 -0.95
C ALA A 50 -8.16 3.36 0.11
N PHE A 51 -6.93 2.97 -0.25
CA PHE A 51 -5.96 2.46 0.71
C PHE A 51 -5.62 3.49 1.80
N ALA A 52 -5.37 4.75 1.42
CA ALA A 52 -5.08 5.82 2.37
C ALA A 52 -6.24 6.06 3.35
N ALA A 53 -7.49 6.00 2.88
CA ALA A 53 -8.68 6.17 3.70
C ALA A 53 -8.98 4.96 4.61
N ALA A 54 -8.60 3.74 4.20
CA ALA A 54 -8.77 2.53 4.99
C ALA A 54 -7.81 2.46 6.20
N ARG A 55 -6.77 3.30 6.21
CA ARG A 55 -5.83 3.39 7.33
C ARG A 55 -6.31 4.40 8.38
N PRO A 56 -6.11 4.12 9.69
CA PRO A 56 -6.13 5.19 10.68
C PRO A 56 -5.07 6.23 10.30
N ALA A 57 -5.43 7.52 10.42
CA ALA A 57 -4.51 8.61 10.14
C ALA A 57 -3.20 8.39 10.92
N LEU A 58 -2.07 8.41 10.21
CA LEU A 58 -0.78 8.55 10.87
C LEU A 58 -0.79 9.90 11.62
N PRO A 59 -0.29 9.95 12.87
CA PRO A 59 -0.14 11.21 13.60
C PRO A 59 0.76 12.20 12.86
#